data_AF-A0A7W0GZ80-F1
#
_entry.id   AF-A0A7W0GZ80-F1
#
_cell.length_a   1.000
_cell.length_b   1.000
_cell.length_c   1.000
_cell.angle_alpha   90.00
_cell.angle_beta   90.00
_cell.angle_gamma   90.00
#
_symmetry.space_group_name_H-M   'P 1'
#
loop_
_entity.id
_entity.type
_entity.pdbx_description
1 polymer ?
#
loop_
_entity_poly.entity_id
_entity_poly.type
_entity_poly.pdbx_seq_one_letter_code
_entity_poly.pdbx_strand_id
1 'polypeptide(L)'
;MPVARSGKQSRLGLLQLPVEDAVRIATQIAVALDYAHRHGVVHRDIKPENILLHDGSAVVADFGIALAMSRSNGATRMTETGMSLGTPHYMSPEQAMGEREIGPRSDVYALGCVLYEMLAGEP
;
A
#
# COMPACT_ATOMS: atom_id res chain seq x y z
N MET A 1 11.28 0.23 24.28
CA MET A 1 10.32 -0.90 24.33
C MET A 1 9.66 -0.97 22.95
N PRO A 2 9.78 -2.09 22.21
CA PRO A 2 10.94 -2.23 21.35
C PRO A 2 10.60 -2.17 19.85
N VAL A 3 11.14 -1.18 19.15
CA VAL A 3 11.58 -1.38 17.77
C VAL A 3 12.90 -2.15 17.88
N ALA A 4 12.89 -3.41 17.45
CA ALA A 4 14.02 -4.32 17.61
C ALA A 4 15.28 -3.78 16.93
N ARG A 5 16.40 -3.90 17.65
CA ARG A 5 17.76 -3.65 17.18
C ARG A 5 18.14 -4.62 16.05
N SER A 6 19.01 -4.16 15.15
CA SER A 6 19.87 -4.94 14.25
C SER A 6 19.23 -5.50 12.96
N GLY A 7 19.51 -4.84 11.83
CA GLY A 7 19.86 -5.46 10.55
C GLY A 7 18.85 -6.38 9.85
N LYS A 8 17.58 -6.41 10.27
CA LYS A 8 16.54 -7.21 9.62
C LYS A 8 15.49 -6.30 9.00
N GLN A 9 15.24 -6.50 7.71
CA GLN A 9 14.06 -5.97 7.03
C GLN A 9 12.81 -6.53 7.73
N SER A 10 11.91 -5.66 8.17
CA SER A 10 10.63 -6.06 8.75
C SER A 10 9.49 -5.39 7.99
N ARG A 11 8.40 -6.13 7.75
CA ARG A 11 7.14 -5.58 7.24
C ARG A 11 6.46 -4.75 8.32
N LEU A 12 5.69 -3.76 7.90
CA LEU A 12 4.86 -2.96 8.80
C LEU A 12 3.78 -3.88 9.42
N GLY A 13 3.90 -4.21 10.70
CA GLY A 13 2.89 -4.94 11.48
C GLY A 13 2.59 -4.10 12.73
N LEU A 14 1.36 -3.61 12.88
CA LEU A 14 1.13 -2.41 13.67
C LEU A 14 0.12 -2.57 14.80
N LEU A 15 0.62 -2.21 15.99
CA LEU A 15 -0.13 -1.53 17.05
C LEU A 15 -0.13 -0.03 16.73
N GLN A 16 -1.02 0.74 17.36
CA GLN A 16 -1.07 2.20 17.25
C GLN A 16 0.32 2.85 17.41
N LEU A 17 0.70 3.71 16.47
CA LEU A 17 1.97 4.43 16.45
C LEU A 17 1.85 5.84 17.04
N PRO A 18 2.95 6.40 17.57
CA PRO A 18 3.04 7.83 17.83
C PRO A 18 2.80 8.64 16.54
N VAL A 19 2.11 9.77 16.67
CA VAL A 19 1.77 10.65 15.53
C VAL A 19 3.00 11.03 14.71
N GLU A 20 4.11 11.35 15.37
CA GLU A 20 5.36 11.74 14.69
C GLU A 20 5.91 10.62 13.81
N ASP A 21 5.88 9.37 14.28
CA ASP A 21 6.32 8.22 13.50
C ASP A 21 5.38 7.93 12.33
N ALA A 22 4.07 8.00 12.54
CA ALA A 22 3.07 7.80 11.49
C ALA A 22 3.21 8.85 10.37
N VAL A 23 3.37 10.13 10.73
CA VAL A 23 3.59 11.23 9.77
C VAL A 23 4.91 11.03 9.02
N ARG A 24 5.98 10.68 9.72
CA ARG A 24 7.30 10.44 9.10
C ARG A 24 7.26 9.30 8.09
N ILE A 25 6.66 8.16 8.45
CA ILE A 25 6.50 7.00 7.56
C ILE A 25 5.60 7.36 6.36
N ALA A 26 4.45 8.00 6.60
CA ALA A 26 3.54 8.40 5.52
C ALA A 26 4.20 9.38 4.54
N THR A 27 5.03 10.29 5.05
CA THR A 27 5.80 11.23 4.21
C THR A 27 6.79 10.49 3.31
N GLN A 28 7.52 9.50 3.85
CA GLN A 28 8.47 8.70 3.06
C GLN A 28 7.76 7.89 1.96
N ILE A 29 6.59 7.30 2.27
CA ILE A 29 5.76 6.61 1.29
C ILE A 29 5.25 7.58 0.21
N ALA A 30 4.77 8.76 0.61
CA ALA A 30 4.30 9.78 -0.32
C ALA A 30 5.39 10.23 -1.30
N VAL A 31 6.64 10.39 -0.84
CA VAL A 31 7.78 10.71 -1.70
C VAL A 31 8.05 9.59 -2.72
N ALA A 32 7.98 8.33 -2.30
CA ALA A 32 8.15 7.19 -3.22
C ALA A 32 7.03 7.11 -4.26
N LEU A 33 5.78 7.37 -3.86
CA LEU A 33 4.62 7.42 -4.74
C LEU A 33 4.71 8.58 -5.74
N ASP A 34 5.02 9.79 -5.29
CA ASP A 34 5.21 10.95 -6.17
C ASP A 34 6.29 10.67 -7.23
N TYR A 35 7.42 10.07 -6.82
CA TYR A 35 8.45 9.66 -7.76
C TYR A 35 7.90 8.67 -8.80
N ALA A 36 7.18 7.62 -8.39
CA ALA A 36 6.60 6.64 -9.32
C ALA A 36 5.56 7.28 -10.25
N HIS A 37 4.67 8.12 -9.72
CA HIS A 37 3.60 8.79 -10.47
C HIS A 37 4.17 9.72 -11.55
N ARG A 38 5.25 10.44 -11.26
CA ARG A 38 5.97 11.27 -12.26
C ARG A 38 6.58 10.45 -13.41
N HIS A 39 6.79 9.15 -13.21
CA HIS A 39 7.26 8.21 -14.23
C HIS A 39 6.13 7.35 -14.82
N GLY A 40 4.86 7.72 -14.59
CA GLY A 40 3.70 7.03 -15.16
C GLY A 40 3.39 5.68 -14.51
N VAL A 41 3.98 5.37 -13.37
CA VAL A 41 3.76 4.11 -12.64
C VAL A 41 2.77 4.36 -11.51
N VAL A 42 1.68 3.58 -11.47
CA VAL A 42 0.71 3.56 -10.36
C VAL A 42 0.86 2.24 -9.62
N HIS A 43 0.96 2.27 -8.28
CA HIS A 43 1.25 1.08 -7.48
C HIS A 43 0.05 0.13 -7.38
N ARG A 44 -1.14 0.67 -7.08
CA ARG A 44 -2.45 -0.01 -7.00
C ARG A 44 -2.63 -1.04 -5.88
N ASP A 45 -1.67 -1.17 -4.98
CA ASP A 45 -1.67 -2.16 -3.90
C ASP A 45 -0.87 -1.64 -2.70
N ILE A 46 -1.10 -0.38 -2.31
CA ILE A 46 -0.48 0.18 -1.10
C ILE A 46 -1.21 -0.38 0.12
N LYS A 47 -0.44 -1.01 1.02
CA LYS A 47 -0.89 -1.64 2.27
C LYS A 47 0.32 -1.92 3.17
N PRO A 48 0.14 -2.17 4.47
CA PRO A 48 1.24 -2.41 5.41
C PRO A 48 2.22 -3.50 4.96
N GLU A 49 1.74 -4.58 4.34
CA GLU A 49 2.59 -5.69 3.89
C GLU A 49 3.56 -5.31 2.77
N ASN A 50 3.27 -4.26 2.02
CA ASN A 50 4.10 -3.75 0.93
C ASN A 50 4.98 -2.57 1.38
N ILE A 51 4.99 -2.24 2.68
CA ILE A 51 5.83 -1.20 3.28
C ILE A 51 6.89 -1.90 4.15
N LEU A 52 8.14 -1.80 3.70
CA LEU A 52 9.29 -2.33 4.43
C LEU A 52 9.91 -1.24 5.29
N LEU A 53 10.20 -1.56 6.54
CA LEU A 53 10.98 -0.70 7.42
C LEU A 53 12.44 -1.19 7.45
N HIS A 54 13.36 -0.28 7.14
CA HIS A 54 14.80 -0.53 7.17
C HIS A 54 15.52 0.69 7.73
N ASP A 55 16.23 0.51 8.85
CA ASP A 55 17.02 1.55 9.52
C ASP A 55 16.24 2.87 9.72
N GLY A 56 14.98 2.75 10.13
CA GLY A 56 14.09 3.89 10.38
C GLY A 56 13.50 4.53 9.11
N SER A 57 13.76 3.98 7.92
CA SER A 57 13.17 4.45 6.67
C SER A 57 12.12 3.47 6.14
N ALA A 58 11.02 4.03 5.61
CA ALA A 58 10.00 3.29 4.90
C ALA A 58 10.34 3.16 3.42
N VAL A 59 10.25 1.94 2.90
CA VAL A 59 10.47 1.61 1.49
C VAL A 59 9.21 0.96 0.95
N VAL A 60 8.71 1.49 -0.17
CA VAL A 60 7.57 0.92 -0.90
C VAL A 60 8.08 -0.22 -1.77
N ALA A 61 7.55 -1.42 -1.54
CA ALA A 61 7.91 -2.65 -2.24
C ALA A 61 6.73 -3.19 -3.06
N ASP A 62 6.99 -4.18 -3.91
CA ASP A 62 5.95 -4.91 -4.64
C ASP A 62 5.02 -4.02 -5.48
N PHE A 63 5.61 -3.06 -6.21
CA PHE A 63 4.90 -2.31 -7.25
C PHE A 63 4.14 -3.31 -8.13
N GLY A 64 2.81 -3.17 -8.17
CA GLY A 64 1.84 -4.18 -8.60
C GLY A 64 1.88 -4.58 -10.08
N ILE A 65 3.05 -4.96 -10.60
CA ILE A 65 3.30 -5.42 -11.96
C ILE A 65 2.37 -6.59 -12.31
N ALA A 66 2.04 -7.45 -11.34
CA ALA A 66 1.09 -8.55 -11.50
C ALA A 66 -0.33 -8.08 -11.89
N LEU A 67 -0.77 -6.90 -11.43
CA LEU A 67 -2.09 -6.33 -11.76
C LEU A 67 -2.09 -5.58 -13.10
N ALA A 68 -0.94 -5.05 -13.53
CA ALA A 68 -0.79 -4.49 -14.87
C ALA A 68 -0.93 -5.58 -15.94
N MET A 69 -0.33 -6.75 -15.72
CA MET A 69 -0.38 -7.89 -16.65
C MET A 69 -1.77 -8.55 -16.76
N SER A 70 -2.56 -8.56 -15.69
CA SER A 70 -3.91 -9.17 -15.72
C SER A 70 -4.93 -8.30 -16.46
N ARG A 71 -4.82 -6.96 -16.36
CA ARG A 71 -5.68 -6.01 -17.07
C ARG A 71 -5.39 -5.94 -18.57
N SER A 72 -4.13 -6.09 -18.99
CA SER A 72 -3.76 -6.13 -20.42
C SER A 72 -4.34 -7.35 -21.16
N ASN A 73 -4.69 -8.42 -20.44
CA ASN A 73 -5.19 -9.65 -21.04
C ASN A 73 -6.73 -9.76 -21.03
N GLY A 74 -7.46 -8.69 -20.71
CA GLY A 74 -8.93 -8.68 -20.71
C GLY A 74 -9.58 -9.63 -19.68
N ALA A 75 -8.78 -10.20 -18.77
CA ALA A 75 -9.26 -11.13 -17.77
C ALA A 75 -9.81 -10.33 -16.58
N THR A 76 -11.11 -10.03 -16.61
CA THR A 76 -11.88 -9.83 -15.39
C THR A 76 -11.73 -11.10 -14.56
N ARG A 77 -10.75 -11.15 -13.64
CA ARG A 77 -10.65 -12.24 -12.67
C ARG A 77 -11.72 -12.07 -11.59
N MET A 78 -12.97 -12.28 -12.00
CA MET A 78 -13.87 -13.08 -11.18
C MET A 78 -13.46 -14.52 -11.41
N THR A 79 -12.69 -15.11 -10.50
CA THR A 79 -12.55 -16.57 -10.46
C THR A 79 -13.43 -17.08 -9.34
N GLU A 80 -14.33 -17.99 -9.72
CA GLU A 80 -15.04 -18.92 -8.85
C GLU A 80 -14.12 -19.44 -7.74
N THR A 81 -14.69 -19.69 -6.56
CA THR A 81 -14.07 -20.21 -5.32
C THR A 81 -13.41 -19.19 -4.38
N GLY A 82 -14.22 -18.32 -3.79
CA GLY A 82 -14.29 -18.14 -2.33
C GLY A 82 -13.05 -17.70 -1.53
N MET A 83 -11.95 -17.30 -2.15
CA MET A 83 -10.81 -16.67 -1.46
C MET A 83 -10.81 -15.18 -1.80
N SER A 84 -11.11 -14.34 -0.80
CA SER A 84 -11.09 -12.88 -0.92
C SER A 84 -9.84 -12.40 -1.67
N LEU A 85 -10.06 -11.77 -2.83
CA LEU A 85 -9.02 -11.05 -3.57
C LEU A 85 -8.54 -9.85 -2.73
N GLY A 86 -7.47 -10.04 -1.97
CA GLY A 86 -6.83 -9.00 -1.18
C GLY A 86 -7.66 -8.56 0.04
N THR A 87 -7.00 -7.99 1.04
CA THR A 87 -7.67 -7.35 2.16
C THR A 87 -8.36 -6.08 1.62
N PRO A 88 -9.71 -6.02 1.55
CA PRO A 88 -10.42 -4.92 0.87
C PRO A 88 -10.21 -3.55 1.53
N HIS A 89 -9.64 -3.51 2.73
CA HIS A 89 -9.49 -2.31 3.57
C HIS A 89 -8.77 -1.14 2.90
N TYR A 90 -7.82 -1.41 1.99
CA TYR A 90 -7.01 -0.35 1.34
C TYR A 90 -7.43 -0.07 -0.10
N MET A 91 -8.47 -0.75 -0.60
CA MET A 91 -8.90 -0.61 -1.98
C MET A 91 -9.64 0.72 -2.18
N SER A 92 -9.21 1.52 -3.16
CA SER A 92 -9.92 2.74 -3.54
C SER A 92 -11.32 2.45 -4.12
N PRO A 93 -12.27 3.40 -4.03
CA PRO A 93 -13.62 3.22 -4.59
C PRO A 93 -13.61 2.81 -6.06
N GLU A 94 -12.79 3.45 -6.89
CA GLU A 94 -12.65 3.12 -8.32
C GLU A 94 -12.11 1.70 -8.55
N GLN A 95 -11.23 1.19 -7.67
CA GLN A 95 -10.77 -0.20 -7.73
C GLN A 95 -11.86 -1.17 -7.32
N ALA A 96 -12.61 -0.87 -6.26
CA ALA A 96 -13.71 -1.70 -5.77
C ALA A 96 -14.87 -1.78 -6.78
N MET A 97 -15.11 -0.70 -7.52
CA MET A 97 -16.08 -0.65 -8.62
C MET A 97 -15.56 -1.32 -9.91
N GLY A 98 -14.30 -1.77 -9.94
CA GLY A 98 -13.71 -2.41 -11.11
C GLY A 98 -13.53 -1.46 -12.30
N GLU A 99 -13.32 -0.16 -12.03
CA GLU A 99 -13.09 0.82 -13.10
C GLU A 99 -11.88 0.44 -13.96
N ARG A 100 -11.96 0.79 -15.25
CA ARG A 100 -10.89 0.51 -16.21
C ARG A 100 -9.67 1.38 -15.98
N GLU A 101 -9.88 2.62 -15.55
CA GLU A 101 -8.84 3.62 -15.37
C GLU A 101 -8.53 3.83 -13.90
N ILE A 102 -7.55 3.09 -13.38
CA ILE A 102 -7.03 3.25 -12.03
C ILE A 102 -5.75 4.10 -12.08
N GLY A 103 -5.85 5.32 -11.57
CA GLY A 103 -4.81 6.36 -11.63
C GLY A 103 -4.11 6.64 -10.29
N PRO A 104 -3.20 7.63 -10.26
CA PRO A 104 -2.41 7.99 -9.08
C PRO A 104 -3.22 8.24 -7.79
N ARG A 105 -4.44 8.78 -7.90
CA ARG A 105 -5.35 9.03 -6.77
C ARG A 105 -5.70 7.78 -5.97
N SER A 106 -5.67 6.61 -6.60
CA SER A 106 -5.94 5.34 -5.94
C SER A 106 -4.84 4.99 -4.92
N ASP A 107 -3.58 5.33 -5.21
CA ASP A 107 -2.47 5.14 -4.27
C ASP A 107 -2.55 6.12 -3.10
N VAL A 108 -3.03 7.35 -3.34
CA VAL A 108 -3.24 8.36 -2.30
C VAL A 108 -4.34 7.93 -1.33
N TYR A 109 -5.44 7.38 -1.84
CA TYR A 109 -6.50 6.81 -1.01
C TYR A 109 -5.95 5.71 -0.10
N ALA A 110 -5.23 4.76 -0.67
CA ALA A 110 -4.64 3.65 0.06
C ALA A 110 -3.60 4.11 1.11
N LEU A 111 -2.77 5.11 0.79
CA LEU A 111 -1.89 5.75 1.77
C LEU A 111 -2.67 6.39 2.93
N GLY A 112 -3.83 6.99 2.65
CA GLY A 112 -4.74 7.51 3.67
C GLY A 112 -5.22 6.41 4.61
N CYS A 113 -5.61 5.24 4.09
CA CYS A 113 -5.98 4.07 4.89
C CYS A 113 -4.82 3.58 5.76
N VAL A 114 -3.61 3.48 5.20
CA VAL A 114 -2.41 3.08 5.98
C VAL A 114 -2.10 4.10 7.09
N LEU A 115 -2.21 5.40 6.80
CA LEU A 115 -2.01 6.44 7.81
C LEU A 115 -3.08 6.36 8.91
N TYR A 116 -4.34 6.15 8.54
CA TYR A 116 -5.41 5.93 9.50
C TYR A 116 -5.11 4.73 10.41
N GLU A 117 -4.77 3.58 9.84
CA GLU A 117 -4.44 2.37 10.61
C GLU A 117 -3.24 2.59 11.53
N MET A 118 -2.19 3.28 11.07
CA MET A 118 -1.05 3.65 11.92
C MET A 118 -1.49 4.46 13.15
N LEU A 119 -2.48 5.35 12.99
CA LEU A 119 -2.96 6.24 14.05
C LEU A 119 -4.05 5.62 14.94
N ALA A 120 -4.85 4.71 14.40
CA ALA A 120 -5.95 4.05 15.09
C ALA A 120 -5.53 2.72 15.74
N GLY A 121 -4.54 2.05 15.17
CA GLY A 121 -4.10 0.70 15.57
C GLY A 121 -4.93 -0.44 14.95
N GLU A 122 -5.93 -0.12 14.12
CA GLU A 122 -6.75 -1.08 13.38
C GLU A 122 -7.24 -0.49 12.03
N PRO A 123 -7.50 -1.32 11.00
CA PRO A 123 -7.97 -0.88 9.68
C PRO A 123 -9.40 -0.33 9.65
#